data_AF-A0A444V328-F1
#
_entry.id   AF-A0A444V328-F1
#
_cell.length_a   1.000
_cell.length_b   1.000
_cell.length_c   1.000
_cell.angle_alpha   90.00
_cell.angle_beta   90.00
_cell.angle_gamma   90.00
#
_symmetry.space_group_name_H-M   'P 1'
#
loop_
_entity.id
_entity.type
_entity.pdbx_description
1 polymer ?
#
loop_
_entity_poly.entity_id
_entity_poly.type
_entity_poly.pdbx_seq_one_letter_code
_entity_poly.pdbx_strand_id
1 'polypeptide(L)'
;MKANKENKLKKSAVGLSFPIPHSPKDTQKTDHEQALFNIQCQTVLLLDCIKHNCHCENEEEIDLADKSGQVKNLSQNKRRYASEVLNEREELILISVSSESLSPAQVIPQ
;
A
#
# COMPACT_ATOMS: atom_id res chain seq x y z
N MET A 1 0.93 50.92 42.16
CA MET A 1 1.85 49.79 41.88
C MET A 1 1.13 48.84 40.94
N LYS A 2 1.52 48.82 39.66
CA LYS A 2 0.88 48.03 38.60
C LYS A 2 1.85 46.96 38.14
N ALA A 3 1.52 45.69 38.38
CA ALA A 3 2.01 44.54 37.63
C ALA A 3 1.21 43.31 38.06
N ASN A 4 0.45 42.69 37.16
CA ASN A 4 0.85 41.38 36.69
C ASN A 4 0.22 41.11 35.32
N LYS A 5 1.08 40.80 34.36
CA LYS A 5 0.78 40.69 32.94
C LYS A 5 0.39 39.24 32.69
N GLU A 6 -0.86 38.99 32.34
CA GLU A 6 -1.34 37.67 31.95
C GLU A 6 -0.49 37.14 30.79
N ASN A 7 0.23 36.07 31.07
CA ASN A 7 1.08 35.39 30.11
C ASN A 7 0.18 34.50 29.23
N LYS A 8 -0.31 35.09 28.14
CA LYS A 8 -1.15 34.42 27.14
C LYS A 8 -0.27 33.47 26.32
N LEU A 9 -0.21 32.22 26.76
CA LEU A 9 0.43 31.12 26.05
C LEU A 9 -0.20 30.97 24.67
N LYS A 10 0.49 31.46 23.64
CA LYS A 10 0.09 31.28 22.24
C LYS A 10 0.28 29.80 21.91
N LYS A 11 -0.80 29.02 21.94
CA LYS A 11 -0.82 27.67 21.38
C LYS A 11 -0.61 27.80 19.87
N SER A 12 0.61 27.53 19.41
CA SER A 12 0.89 27.36 17.99
C SER A 12 0.35 26.00 17.58
N ALA A 13 -0.84 25.99 16.97
CA ALA A 13 -1.34 24.82 16.28
C ALA A 13 -0.49 24.62 15.02
N VAL A 14 0.53 23.77 15.11
CA VAL A 14 1.14 23.19 13.90
C VAL A 14 0.14 22.15 13.44
N GLY A 15 -0.75 22.58 12.55
CA GLY A 15 -1.64 21.68 11.82
C GLY A 15 -0.78 20.76 10.95
N LEU A 16 -0.44 19.59 11.47
CA LEU A 16 -0.15 18.46 10.60
C LEU A 16 -1.50 17.96 10.10
N SER A 17 -2.03 18.63 9.08
CA SER A 17 -3.10 18.08 8.26
C SER A 17 -2.52 16.92 7.46
N PHE A 18 -2.41 15.76 8.10
CA PHE A 18 -2.46 14.50 7.36
C PHE A 18 -3.86 14.44 6.72
N PRO A 19 -3.98 14.20 5.40
CA PRO A 19 -5.29 13.98 4.81
C PRO A 19 -5.87 12.71 5.44
N ILE A 20 -6.87 12.89 6.30
CA ILE A 20 -7.78 11.82 6.69
C ILE A 20 -8.75 11.67 5.51
N PRO A 21 -8.81 10.53 4.79
CA PRO A 21 -9.82 10.32 3.77
C PRO A 21 -11.15 10.05 4.47
N HIS A 22 -11.89 11.11 4.74
CA HIS A 22 -13.33 11.04 4.99
C HIS A 22 -14.06 11.38 3.68
N SER A 23 -14.44 10.37 2.89
CA SER A 23 -15.78 10.25 2.31
C SER A 23 -15.94 9.00 1.44
N PRO A 24 -17.16 8.43 1.36
CA PRO A 24 -17.43 7.14 0.73
C PRO A 24 -18.00 7.27 -0.69
N LYS A 25 -17.88 6.16 -1.45
CA LYS A 25 -18.58 5.74 -2.69
C LYS A 25 -17.93 6.16 -4.02
N ASP A 26 -17.57 5.11 -4.77
CA ASP A 26 -17.30 5.09 -6.22
C ASP A 26 -16.05 5.84 -6.72
N THR A 27 -14.88 5.54 -6.15
CA THR A 27 -13.61 5.84 -6.83
C THR A 27 -13.44 4.86 -8.00
N GLN A 28 -13.83 5.30 -9.20
CA GLN A 28 -13.48 4.62 -10.44
C GLN A 28 -11.96 4.49 -10.49
N LYS A 29 -11.45 3.24 -10.48
CA LYS A 29 -10.03 2.94 -10.69
C LYS A 29 -9.62 3.59 -12.02
N THR A 30 -8.87 4.69 -11.94
CA THR A 30 -8.37 5.36 -13.14
C THR A 30 -7.10 4.65 -13.58
N ASP A 31 -6.90 4.47 -14.89
CA ASP A 31 -5.83 3.63 -15.46
C ASP A 31 -4.39 4.11 -15.15
N HIS A 32 -4.22 5.21 -14.40
CA HIS A 32 -2.93 5.87 -14.15
C HIS A 32 -2.72 6.30 -12.69
N GLU A 33 -3.34 5.61 -11.74
CA GLU A 33 -3.11 5.90 -10.33
C GLU A 33 -1.68 5.52 -9.90
N GLN A 34 -1.01 6.46 -9.22
CA GLN A 34 0.34 6.27 -8.69
C GLN A 34 0.37 6.75 -7.24
N ALA A 35 1.01 5.97 -6.37
CA ALA A 35 1.17 6.30 -4.96
C ALA A 35 2.58 5.98 -4.47
N LEU A 36 3.08 6.78 -3.53
CA LEU A 36 4.35 6.55 -2.86
C LEU A 36 4.11 5.78 -1.56
N PHE A 37 4.87 4.71 -1.38
CA PHE A 37 4.80 3.88 -0.18
C PHE A 37 6.13 3.85 0.55
N ASN A 38 6.07 3.77 1.88
CA ASN A 38 7.24 3.65 2.72
C ASN A 38 7.70 2.19 2.81
N ILE A 39 8.89 1.89 2.29
CA ILE A 39 9.49 0.54 2.34
C ILE A 39 10.20 0.23 3.67
N GLN A 40 10.32 1.20 4.59
CA GLN A 40 10.85 1.01 5.94
C GLN A 40 9.79 0.41 6.88
N CYS A 41 9.08 -0.62 6.42
CA CYS A 41 8.08 -1.36 7.18
C CYS A 41 8.11 -2.85 6.81
N GLN A 42 7.39 -3.68 7.56
CA GLN A 42 7.23 -5.08 7.21
C GLN A 42 6.44 -5.22 5.90
N THR A 43 6.83 -6.21 5.10
CA THR A 43 6.22 -6.47 3.79
C THR A 43 4.72 -6.72 3.88
N VAL A 44 4.25 -7.40 4.94
CA VAL A 44 2.81 -7.59 5.17
C VAL A 44 2.06 -6.25 5.32
N LEU A 45 2.62 -5.30 6.07
CA LEU A 45 2.01 -3.99 6.28
C LEU A 45 2.01 -3.17 4.98
N LEU A 46 3.09 -3.26 4.21
CA LEU A 46 3.16 -2.61 2.91
C LEU A 46 2.05 -3.12 1.98
N LEU A 47 1.89 -4.44 1.86
CA LEU A 47 0.85 -5.05 1.03
C LEU A 47 -0.55 -4.65 1.49
N ASP A 48 -0.81 -4.65 2.79
CA ASP A 48 -2.10 -4.21 3.34
C ASP A 48 -2.39 -2.73 3.05
N CYS A 49 -1.39 -1.85 3.17
CA CYS A 49 -1.51 -0.45 2.80
C CYS A 49 -1.80 -0.27 1.30
N ILE A 50 -1.14 -1.05 0.43
CA ILE A 50 -1.37 -1.00 -1.01
C ILE A 50 -2.80 -1.45 -1.33
N LYS A 51 -3.26 -2.57 -0.77
CA LYS A 51 -4.64 -3.04 -0.95
C LYS A 51 -5.66 -1.98 -0.55
N HIS A 52 -5.46 -1.36 0.62
CA HIS A 52 -6.36 -0.34 1.13
C HIS A 52 -6.41 0.91 0.24
N ASN A 53 -5.25 1.38 -0.21
CA ASN A 53 -5.16 2.59 -1.03
C ASN A 53 -5.60 2.37 -2.47
N CYS A 54 -5.35 1.19 -3.05
CA CYS A 54 -5.71 0.87 -4.43
C CYS A 54 -7.08 0.19 -4.56
N HIS A 55 -7.86 0.15 -3.47
CA HIS A 55 -9.19 -0.44 -3.42
C HIS A 55 -9.26 -1.90 -3.94
N CYS A 56 -8.21 -2.69 -3.68
CA CYS A 56 -8.20 -4.12 -4.00
C CYS A 56 -9.16 -4.87 -3.07
N GLU A 57 -9.74 -5.97 -3.55
CA GLU A 57 -10.58 -6.80 -2.70
C GLU A 57 -9.75 -7.51 -1.63
N ASN A 58 -10.32 -7.72 -0.44
CA ASN A 58 -9.58 -8.32 0.68
C ASN A 58 -9.08 -9.74 0.36
N GLU A 59 -9.81 -10.47 -0.48
CA GLU A 59 -9.53 -11.85 -0.89
C GLU A 59 -8.51 -11.94 -2.03
N GLU A 60 -8.27 -10.85 -2.77
CA GLU A 60 -7.28 -10.84 -3.85
C GLU A 60 -5.86 -10.87 -3.28
N GLU A 61 -5.03 -11.82 -3.72
CA GLU A 61 -3.60 -11.76 -3.47
C GLU A 61 -2.98 -10.76 -4.46
N ILE A 62 -2.17 -9.85 -3.95
CA ILE A 62 -1.48 -8.84 -4.75
C ILE A 62 0.03 -8.99 -4.60
N ASP A 63 0.76 -8.59 -5.63
CA ASP A 63 2.22 -8.45 -5.58
C ASP A 63 2.63 -7.24 -6.43
N LEU A 64 3.93 -6.96 -6.44
CA LEU A 64 4.51 -5.88 -7.22
C LEU A 64 5.42 -6.44 -8.31
N ALA A 65 5.34 -5.88 -9.51
CA ALA A 65 6.24 -6.14 -10.61
C ALA A 65 6.99 -4.87 -11.02
N ASP A 66 8.20 -5.00 -11.53
CA ASP A 66 8.88 -3.86 -12.15
C ASP A 66 8.45 -3.64 -13.61
N LYS A 67 8.99 -2.58 -14.23
CA LYS A 67 8.72 -2.23 -15.64
C LYS A 67 9.18 -3.30 -16.64
N SER A 68 10.04 -4.24 -16.23
CA SER A 68 10.45 -5.37 -17.06
C SER A 68 9.51 -6.57 -16.95
N GLY A 69 8.52 -6.51 -16.05
CA GLY A 69 7.58 -7.59 -15.76
C GLY A 69 8.09 -8.59 -14.73
N GLN A 70 9.20 -8.32 -14.04
CA GLN A 70 9.70 -9.20 -12.98
C GLN A 70 8.92 -8.97 -11.68
N VAL A 71 8.31 -10.04 -11.17
CA VAL A 71 7.55 -10.05 -9.91
C VAL A 71 8.49 -10.11 -8.71
N LYS A 72 8.26 -9.27 -7.70
CA LYS A 72 9.11 -9.15 -6.51
C LYS A 72 8.86 -10.24 -5.45
N ASN A 73 7.76 -10.98 -5.55
CA ASN A 73 7.40 -12.07 -4.65
C ASN A 73 7.35 -11.62 -3.17
N LEU A 74 6.73 -10.47 -2.93
CA LEU A 74 6.57 -9.89 -1.59
C LEU A 74 5.70 -10.81 -0.71
N SER A 75 4.76 -11.51 -1.33
CA SER A 75 3.91 -12.52 -0.69
C SER A 75 4.72 -13.63 0.03
N GLN A 76 5.91 -13.98 -0.47
CA GLN A 76 6.80 -14.96 0.14
C GLN A 76 7.64 -14.39 1.30
N ASN A 77 7.77 -13.06 1.37
CA ASN A 77 8.63 -12.34 2.30
C ASN A 77 7.84 -11.50 3.32
N LYS A 78 6.57 -11.86 3.61
CA LYS A 78 5.64 -11.11 4.49
C LYS A 78 6.23 -10.66 5.83
N ARG A 79 7.14 -11.45 6.43
CA ARG A 79 7.78 -11.15 7.73
C ARG A 79 9.04 -10.28 7.66
N ARG A 80 9.60 -10.09 6.46
CA ARG A 80 10.79 -9.27 6.22
C ARG A 80 10.44 -7.82 6.02
N TYR A 81 11.44 -6.95 6.16
CA TYR A 81 11.26 -5.55 5.79
C TYR A 81 11.16 -5.42 4.27
N ALA A 82 10.25 -4.59 3.79
CA ALA A 82 10.08 -4.37 2.36
C ALA A 82 11.36 -3.79 1.73
N SER A 83 12.13 -3.00 2.47
CA SER A 83 13.45 -2.48 2.06
C SER A 83 14.52 -3.55 1.85
N GLU A 84 14.32 -4.78 2.33
CA GLU A 84 15.24 -5.90 2.04
C GLU A 84 14.97 -6.53 0.66
N VAL A 85 13.80 -6.27 0.07
CA VAL A 85 13.37 -6.86 -1.22
C VAL A 85 13.22 -5.79 -2.31
N LEU A 86 12.82 -4.58 -1.93
CA LEU A 86 12.57 -3.46 -2.83
C LEU A 86 13.68 -2.42 -2.73
N ASN A 87 14.00 -1.78 -3.86
CA ASN A 87 14.98 -0.70 -3.87
C ASN A 87 14.33 0.65 -3.55
N GLU A 88 15.12 1.57 -3.00
CA GLU A 88 14.68 2.95 -2.81
C GLU A 88 14.38 3.62 -4.15
N ARG A 89 13.25 4.34 -4.21
CA ARG A 89 12.79 5.10 -5.41
C ARG A 89 12.58 4.21 -6.66
N GLU A 90 12.30 2.94 -6.47
CA GLU A 90 11.90 2.04 -7.55
C GLU A 90 10.43 2.27 -7.94
N GLU A 91 10.14 2.31 -9.24
CA GLU A 91 8.77 2.33 -9.75
C GLU A 91 8.29 0.90 -9.98
N LEU A 92 7.20 0.54 -9.31
CA LEU A 92 6.60 -0.78 -9.34
C LEU A 92 5.15 -0.69 -9.78
N ILE A 93 4.70 -1.74 -10.45
CA ILE A 93 3.36 -1.92 -10.98
C ILE A 93 2.65 -2.93 -10.08
N LEU A 94 1.49 -2.53 -9.57
CA LEU A 94 0.62 -3.42 -8.81
C LEU A 94 0.01 -4.48 -9.72
N ILE A 95 0.13 -5.74 -9.32
CA ILE A 95 -0.45 -6.89 -10.03
C ILE A 95 -1.28 -7.76 -9.08
N SER A 96 -2.33 -8.37 -9.61
CA SER A 96 -3.09 -9.43 -8.94
C SER A 96 -2.43 -10.78 -9.20
N VAL A 97 -2.25 -11.58 -8.15
CA VAL A 97 -1.73 -12.94 -8.24
C VAL A 97 -2.89 -13.91 -8.00
N SER A 98 -3.29 -14.62 -9.05
CA SER A 98 -4.25 -15.71 -8.93
C SER A 98 -3.47 -17.02 -8.85
N SER A 99 -3.65 -17.76 -7.76
CA SER A 99 -3.30 -19.17 -7.77
C SER A 99 -4.37 -19.89 -8.58
N GLU A 100 -4.16 -20.00 -9.89
CA GLU A 100 -4.91 -20.98 -10.65
C GLU A 100 -4.46 -22.33 -10.13
N SER A 101 -5.21 -22.88 -9.17
CA SER A 101 -5.13 -24.28 -8.84
C SER A 101 -5.32 -25.00 -10.16
N LEU A 102 -4.25 -25.59 -10.69
CA LEU A 102 -4.33 -26.51 -11.82
C LEU A 102 -5.31 -27.60 -11.40
N SER A 103 -6.59 -27.40 -11.71
CA SER A 103 -7.58 -28.43 -11.51
C SER A 103 -7.15 -29.59 -12.42
N PRO A 104 -7.04 -30.82 -11.91
CA PRO A 104 -6.75 -31.97 -12.76
C PRO A 104 -7.96 -32.25 -13.64
N ALA A 105 -8.07 -31.54 -14.76
CA ALA A 105 -8.97 -31.84 -15.86
C ALA A 105 -8.09 -31.76 -17.12
N GLN A 106 -7.84 -32.81 -17.91
CA GLN A 106 -8.78 -33.80 -18.41
C GLN A 106 -8.08 -35.13 -18.76
N VAL A 107 -8.47 -36.24 -18.12
CA VAL A 107 -8.28 -37.57 -18.70
C VAL A 107 -9.49 -37.83 -19.59
N ILE A 108 -9.31 -37.72 -20.90
CA ILE A 108 -10.30 -38.14 -21.90
C ILE A 108 -10.18 -39.68 -21.98
N PRO A 109 -11.18 -40.48 -21.58
CA PRO A 109 -11.14 -41.89 -21.91
C PRO A 109 -11.44 -42.06 -23.41
N GLN A 110 -10.62 -42.86 -24.08
CA GLN A 110 -10.81 -43.33 -25.47
C GLN A 110 -11.97 -44.31 -25.58
#